data_AF-A0A7J3W6J1-F1
#
_entry.id   AF-A0A7J3W6J1-F1
#
_cell.length_a   1.000
_cell.length_b   1.000
_cell.length_c   1.000
_cell.angle_alpha   90.00
_cell.angle_beta   90.00
_cell.angle_gamma   90.00
#
_symmetry.space_group_name_H-M   'P 1'
#
loop_
_entity.id
_entity.type
_entity.pdbx_description
1 polymer ?
#
loop_
_entity_poly.entity_id
_entity_poly.type
_entity_poly.pdbx_seq_one_letter_code
_entity_poly.pdbx_strand_id
1 'polypeptide(L)'
;MLKTRYEPENIALFVDGPNMLRKEFSIDLRELKKRASRYGRLIIAKVFINQFAPEKLIEAIINEGFEPKLVLASREEEGNDVDVALAVEAMETILMREIHIIALATRDADFLPLIQKAKEYGKKVIVFGAEPGFSSSLRNSADIVEILT
;
A
#
# COMPACT_ATOMS: atom_id res chain seq x y z
N MET A 1 -0.33 19.18 -21.32
CA MET A 1 -0.27 20.25 -20.31
C MET A 1 1.04 20.09 -19.56
N LEU A 2 1.94 21.09 -19.60
CA LEU A 2 3.25 21.02 -18.94
C LEU A 2 3.03 21.23 -17.44
N LYS A 3 3.38 20.23 -16.61
CA LYS A 3 3.35 20.36 -15.15
C LYS A 3 4.29 21.50 -14.76
N THR A 4 3.78 22.52 -14.07
CA THR A 4 4.66 23.53 -13.48
C THR A 4 5.52 22.85 -12.42
N ARG A 5 6.75 23.32 -12.20
CA ARG A 5 7.77 22.75 -11.29
C ARG A 5 7.34 22.64 -9.80
N TYR A 6 6.09 22.97 -9.48
CA TYR A 6 5.57 23.17 -8.13
C TYR A 6 4.29 22.38 -7.81
N GLU A 7 3.70 21.64 -8.76
CA GLU A 7 2.56 20.78 -8.40
C GLU A 7 3.05 19.55 -7.65
N PRO A 8 2.48 19.24 -6.47
CA PRO A 8 2.88 18.07 -5.71
C PRO A 8 2.70 16.79 -6.56
N GLU A 9 3.59 15.84 -6.37
CA GLU A 9 3.44 14.52 -6.96
C GLU A 9 2.18 13.85 -6.43
N ASN A 10 1.42 13.18 -7.29
CA ASN A 10 0.26 12.41 -6.83
C ASN A 10 0.74 11.03 -6.39
N ILE A 11 0.29 10.62 -5.21
CA ILE A 11 0.63 9.34 -4.60
C ILE A 11 -0.62 8.46 -4.47
N ALA A 12 -0.44 7.18 -4.77
CA ALA A 12 -1.40 6.12 -4.48
C ALA A 12 -0.84 5.23 -3.37
N LEU A 13 -1.58 5.08 -2.28
CA LEU A 13 -1.22 4.23 -1.14
C LEU A 13 -2.11 2.99 -1.13
N PHE A 14 -1.47 1.83 -1.15
CA PHE A 14 -2.10 0.53 -1.02
C PHE A 14 -1.58 -0.17 0.23
N VAL A 15 -2.49 -0.60 1.10
CA VAL A 15 -2.18 -1.27 2.36
C VAL A 15 -2.60 -2.73 2.27
N ASP A 16 -1.64 -3.60 2.50
CA ASP A 16 -1.82 -5.02 2.69
C ASP A 16 -2.34 -5.27 4.12
N GLY A 17 -3.66 -5.41 4.25
CA GLY A 17 -4.32 -5.59 5.54
C GLY A 17 -3.84 -6.82 6.31
N PRO A 18 -3.81 -8.02 5.70
CA PRO A 18 -3.33 -9.24 6.35
C PRO A 18 -1.90 -9.13 6.90
N ASN A 19 -0.99 -8.43 6.23
CA ASN A 19 0.38 -8.27 6.71
C ASN A 19 0.60 -7.07 7.63
N MET A 20 -0.24 -6.04 7.60
CA MET A 20 -0.02 -4.79 8.35
C MET A 20 -0.96 -4.58 9.53
N LEU A 21 -2.21 -5.05 9.47
CA LEU A 21 -3.25 -4.72 10.46
C LEU A 21 -3.45 -5.80 11.52
N ARG A 22 -2.44 -6.67 11.71
CA ARG A 22 -2.42 -7.60 12.84
C ARG A 22 -2.15 -6.84 14.14
N LYS A 23 -2.81 -7.26 15.22
CA LYS A 23 -2.72 -6.61 16.54
C LYS A 23 -1.28 -6.49 17.04
N GLU A 24 -0.42 -7.43 16.71
CA GLU A 24 0.99 -7.46 17.13
C GLU A 24 1.83 -6.30 16.57
N PHE A 25 1.45 -5.71 15.42
CA PHE A 25 2.21 -4.60 14.81
C PHE A 25 1.71 -3.22 15.23
N SER A 26 0.54 -3.13 15.86
CA SER A 26 -0.06 -1.88 16.36
C SER A 26 -0.02 -0.70 15.35
N ILE A 27 -0.19 -1.01 14.05
CA ILE A 27 -0.06 -0.01 12.99
C ILE A 27 -1.24 0.97 13.01
N ASP A 28 -0.92 2.25 13.13
CA ASP A 28 -1.89 3.34 13.03
C ASP A 28 -2.02 3.82 11.56
N LEU A 29 -3.19 3.56 10.97
CA LEU A 29 -3.53 4.00 9.60
C LEU A 29 -3.50 5.52 9.44
N ARG A 30 -3.82 6.28 10.49
CA ARG A 30 -3.76 7.74 10.48
C ARG A 30 -2.33 8.22 10.30
N GLU A 31 -1.42 7.66 11.08
CA GLU A 31 0.00 7.99 11.00
C GLU A 31 0.56 7.56 9.65
N LEU A 32 0.26 6.34 9.17
CA LEU A 32 0.65 5.89 7.83
C LEU A 32 0.20 6.88 6.74
N LYS A 33 -1.07 7.30 6.76
CA LYS A 33 -1.61 8.28 5.80
C LYS A 33 -0.89 9.62 5.87
N LYS A 34 -0.61 10.11 7.08
CA LYS A 34 0.15 11.34 7.31
C LYS A 34 1.57 11.22 6.78
N ARG A 35 2.23 10.08 7.00
CA ARG A 35 3.58 9.79 6.52
C ARG A 35 3.65 9.76 5.00
N ALA A 36 2.71 9.08 4.35
CA ALA A 36 2.58 9.04 2.89
C ALA A 36 2.35 10.42 2.28
N SER A 37 1.52 11.25 2.93
CA SER A 37 1.19 12.61 2.46
C SER A 37 2.38 13.58 2.47
N ARG A 38 3.50 13.24 3.13
CA ARG A 38 4.74 14.02 3.08
C ARG A 38 5.44 13.96 1.72
N TYR A 39 5.14 12.94 0.91
CA TYR A 39 5.76 12.73 -0.40
C TYR A 39 4.94 13.29 -1.55
N GLY A 40 3.69 13.67 -1.31
CA GLY A 40 2.81 14.11 -2.38
C GLY A 40 1.35 14.25 -1.96
N ARG A 41 0.52 14.64 -2.92
CA ARG A 41 -0.92 14.69 -2.75
C ARG A 41 -1.48 13.27 -2.84
N LEU A 42 -2.00 12.76 -1.72
CA LEU A 42 -2.62 11.44 -1.66
C LEU A 42 -3.95 11.44 -2.42
N ILE A 43 -3.98 10.78 -3.58
CA ILE A 43 -5.15 10.69 -4.46
C ILE A 43 -5.89 9.37 -4.25
N ILE A 44 -5.16 8.29 -4.01
CA ILE A 44 -5.71 6.95 -3.76
C ILE A 44 -5.18 6.48 -2.41
N ALA A 45 -6.07 5.98 -1.56
CA ALA A 45 -5.74 5.37 -0.27
C ALA A 45 -6.67 4.18 -0.05
N LYS A 46 -6.15 2.98 -0.23
CA LYS A 46 -6.92 1.73 -0.18
C LYS A 46 -6.30 0.74 0.79
N VAL A 47 -7.14 0.03 1.52
CA VAL A 47 -6.74 -1.08 2.39
C VAL A 47 -7.40 -2.35 1.90
N PHE A 48 -6.60 -3.34 1.52
CA PHE A 48 -7.10 -4.63 1.08
C PHE A 48 -7.20 -5.56 2.28
N ILE A 49 -8.37 -6.18 2.43
CA ILE A 49 -8.69 -7.04 3.55
C ILE A 49 -9.51 -8.23 3.06
N ASN A 50 -9.38 -9.35 3.76
CA ASN A 50 -10.22 -10.52 3.53
C ASN A 50 -11.69 -10.18 3.85
N GLN A 51 -12.64 -10.73 3.10
CA GLN A 51 -14.08 -10.68 3.38
C GLN A 51 -14.48 -11.06 4.81
N PHE A 52 -13.66 -11.85 5.52
CA PHE A 52 -13.90 -12.23 6.92
C PHE A 52 -13.39 -11.21 7.94
N ALA A 53 -12.87 -10.05 7.49
CA ALA A 53 -12.43 -8.98 8.38
C ALA A 53 -13.58 -8.50 9.29
N PRO A 54 -13.32 -8.26 10.59
CA PRO A 54 -14.34 -7.77 11.51
C PRO A 54 -14.92 -6.43 11.05
N GLU A 55 -16.23 -6.23 11.18
CA GLU A 55 -16.91 -4.98 10.79
C GLU A 55 -16.26 -3.73 11.42
N LYS A 56 -15.85 -3.82 12.70
CA LYS A 56 -15.15 -2.73 13.40
C LYS A 56 -13.82 -2.33 12.73
N LEU A 57 -13.12 -3.27 12.10
CA LEU A 57 -11.91 -2.96 11.33
C LEU A 57 -12.26 -2.20 10.06
N ILE A 58 -13.32 -2.61 9.36
CA ILE A 58 -13.83 -1.91 8.17
C ILE A 58 -14.23 -0.48 8.53
N GLU A 59 -14.98 -0.29 9.63
CA GLU A 59 -15.34 1.03 10.15
C GLU A 59 -14.11 1.88 10.47
N ALA A 60 -13.09 1.30 11.12
CA ALA A 60 -11.86 2.01 11.44
C ALA A 60 -11.11 2.47 10.16
N ILE A 61 -11.04 1.62 9.15
CA ILE A 61 -10.44 1.95 7.83
C ILE A 61 -11.17 3.15 7.20
N ILE A 62 -12.50 3.11 7.17
CA ILE A 62 -13.33 4.18 6.59
C ILE A 62 -13.17 5.48 7.37
N ASN A 63 -13.16 5.41 8.71
CA ASN A 63 -13.03 6.59 9.57
C ASN A 63 -11.69 7.32 9.41
N GLU A 64 -10.61 6.60 9.07
CA GLU A 64 -9.32 7.20 8.73
C GLU A 64 -9.25 7.70 7.27
N GLY A 65 -10.34 7.54 6.52
CA GLY A 65 -10.51 8.01 5.15
C GLY A 65 -9.74 7.19 4.14
N PHE A 66 -9.70 5.87 4.34
CA PHE A 66 -9.29 4.89 3.34
C PHE A 66 -10.53 4.21 2.73
N GLU A 67 -10.41 3.76 1.49
CA GLU A 67 -11.38 2.85 0.89
C GLU A 67 -11.04 1.40 1.26
N PRO A 68 -11.93 0.66 1.95
CA PRO A 68 -11.73 -0.77 2.19
C PRO A 68 -12.03 -1.57 0.92
N LYS A 69 -11.09 -2.44 0.52
CA LYS A 69 -11.25 -3.43 -0.55
C LYS A 69 -11.42 -4.81 0.06
N LEU A 70 -12.67 -5.27 0.12
CA LEU A 70 -13.00 -6.62 0.57
C LEU A 70 -12.72 -7.62 -0.56
N VAL A 71 -11.80 -8.53 -0.30
CA VAL A 71 -11.42 -9.58 -1.25
C VAL A 71 -12.06 -10.89 -0.82
N LEU A 72 -12.75 -11.53 -1.78
CA LEU A 72 -13.29 -12.86 -1.58
C LEU A 72 -12.12 -13.81 -1.42
N ALA A 73 -11.99 -14.41 -0.24
CA ALA A 73 -10.93 -15.35 0.04
C ALA A 73 -11.50 -16.65 0.59
N SER A 74 -10.81 -17.75 0.33
CA SER A 74 -11.08 -19.00 1.02
C SER A 74 -10.67 -18.87 2.49
N ARG A 75 -11.27 -19.65 3.39
CA ARG A 75 -10.84 -19.68 4.81
C ARG A 75 -9.48 -20.33 5.00
N GLU A 76 -9.01 -21.08 4.00
CA GLU A 76 -7.80 -21.90 4.07
C GLU A 76 -6.58 -21.16 3.51
N GLU A 77 -6.78 -20.19 2.61
CA GLU A 77 -5.72 -19.33 2.07
C GLU A 77 -5.80 -17.92 2.68
N GLU A 78 -5.23 -17.76 3.87
CA GLU A 78 -5.09 -16.45 4.50
C GLU A 78 -3.99 -15.62 3.82
N GLY A 79 -4.34 -14.79 2.83
CA GLY A 79 -3.45 -13.72 2.33
C GLY A 79 -3.31 -13.67 0.81
N ASN A 80 -3.08 -14.82 0.16
CA ASN A 80 -2.80 -14.88 -1.28
C ASN A 80 -3.84 -14.15 -2.16
N ASP A 81 -5.13 -14.34 -1.87
CA ASP A 81 -6.20 -13.69 -2.63
C ASP A 81 -6.13 -12.16 -2.52
N VAL A 82 -5.82 -11.66 -1.32
CA VAL A 82 -5.63 -10.23 -1.05
C VAL A 82 -4.42 -9.69 -1.80
N ASP A 83 -3.31 -10.43 -1.82
CA ASP A 83 -2.08 -10.01 -2.48
C ASP A 83 -2.27 -9.90 -3.99
N VAL A 84 -2.98 -10.84 -4.60
CA VAL A 84 -3.34 -10.80 -6.02
C VAL A 84 -4.23 -9.60 -6.33
N ALA A 85 -5.28 -9.36 -5.54
CA ALA A 85 -6.18 -8.22 -5.75
C ALA A 85 -5.44 -6.88 -5.62
N LEU A 86 -4.58 -6.75 -4.60
CA LEU A 86 -3.74 -5.56 -4.40
C LEU A 86 -2.80 -5.37 -5.60
N ALA A 87 -2.09 -6.42 -6.01
CA ALA A 87 -1.14 -6.34 -7.11
C ALA A 87 -1.80 -5.92 -8.43
N VAL A 88 -2.97 -6.47 -8.75
CA VAL A 88 -3.75 -6.12 -9.95
C VAL A 88 -4.14 -4.64 -9.93
N GLU A 89 -4.74 -4.16 -8.84
CA GLU A 89 -5.21 -2.78 -8.76
C GLU A 89 -4.05 -1.76 -8.67
N ALA A 90 -2.96 -2.13 -8.01
CA ALA A 90 -1.73 -1.33 -8.03
C ALA A 90 -1.13 -1.27 -9.44
N MET A 91 -1.15 -2.37 -10.19
CA MET A 91 -0.69 -2.41 -11.59
C MET A 91 -1.54 -1.53 -12.51
N GLU A 92 -2.87 -1.56 -12.38
CA GLU A 92 -3.74 -0.62 -13.10
C GLU A 92 -3.38 0.84 -12.77
N THR A 93 -3.10 1.11 -11.49
CA THR A 93 -2.72 2.45 -11.01
C THR A 93 -1.32 2.87 -11.50
N ILE A 94 -0.38 1.93 -11.64
CA ILE A 94 0.93 2.18 -12.26
C ILE A 94 0.77 2.67 -13.71
N LEU A 95 -0.25 2.23 -14.43
CA LEU A 95 -0.48 2.67 -15.82
C LEU A 95 -1.07 4.08 -15.93
N MET A 96 -1.62 4.63 -14.83
CA MET A 96 -2.20 5.97 -14.80
C MET A 96 -1.09 7.04 -14.91
N ARG A 97 -1.26 8.01 -15.81
CA ARG A 97 -0.22 9.03 -16.07
C ARG A 97 -0.13 10.08 -14.97
N GLU A 98 -1.23 10.31 -14.29
CA GLU A 98 -1.40 11.28 -13.22
C GLU A 98 -0.85 10.79 -11.89
N ILE A 99 -0.60 9.49 -11.71
CA ILE A 99 0.04 8.94 -10.52
C ILE A 99 1.56 8.90 -10.74
N HIS A 100 2.31 9.39 -9.77
CA HIS A 100 3.77 9.53 -9.88
C HIS A 100 4.47 8.62 -8.88
N ILE A 101 3.82 8.38 -7.73
CA ILE A 101 4.36 7.59 -6.62
C ILE A 101 3.40 6.46 -6.29
N ILE A 102 3.94 5.25 -6.19
CA ILE A 102 3.24 4.09 -5.64
C ILE A 102 3.79 3.84 -4.25
N ALA A 103 2.93 3.95 -3.24
CA ALA A 103 3.23 3.57 -1.88
C ALA A 103 2.57 2.23 -1.54
N LEU A 104 3.37 1.30 -1.05
CA LEU A 104 2.92 0.00 -0.57
C LEU A 104 3.19 -0.08 0.93
N ALA A 105 2.16 -0.38 1.73
CA ALA A 105 2.34 -0.75 3.12
C ALA A 105 2.20 -2.27 3.23
N THR A 106 3.32 -2.96 3.33
CA THR A 106 3.41 -4.43 3.39
C THR A 106 4.76 -4.83 3.98
N ARG A 107 4.85 -6.09 4.45
CA ARG A 107 6.09 -6.74 4.84
C ARG A 107 6.53 -7.82 3.85
N ASP A 108 5.67 -8.17 2.90
CA ASP A 108 5.73 -9.40 2.12
C ASP A 108 6.64 -9.29 0.88
N ALA A 109 7.59 -10.21 0.76
CA ALA A 109 8.52 -10.25 -0.36
C ALA A 109 7.82 -10.50 -1.72
N ASP A 110 6.61 -11.06 -1.72
CA ASP A 110 5.88 -11.40 -2.94
C ASP A 110 5.47 -10.16 -3.76
N PHE A 111 5.50 -8.96 -3.16
CA PHE A 111 5.32 -7.70 -3.90
C PHE A 111 6.57 -7.21 -4.64
N LEU A 112 7.71 -7.90 -4.53
CA LEU A 112 8.94 -7.49 -5.23
C LEU A 112 8.75 -7.30 -6.75
N PRO A 113 8.07 -8.21 -7.50
CA PRO A 113 7.84 -8.02 -8.93
C PRO A 113 7.01 -6.76 -9.21
N LEU A 114 6.00 -6.45 -8.39
CA LEU A 114 5.19 -5.25 -8.52
C LEU A 114 6.03 -3.98 -8.35
N ILE A 115 6.92 -3.95 -7.36
CA ILE A 115 7.86 -2.84 -7.15
C ILE A 115 8.74 -2.65 -8.39
N GLN A 116 9.31 -3.73 -8.92
CA GLN A 116 10.15 -3.66 -10.12
C GLN A 116 9.38 -3.13 -11.33
N LYS A 117 8.15 -3.63 -11.56
CA LYS A 117 7.27 -3.13 -12.61
C LYS A 117 6.95 -1.64 -12.44
N ALA A 118 6.59 -1.19 -11.24
CA ALA A 118 6.32 0.23 -11.00
C ALA A 118 7.51 1.12 -11.43
N LYS A 119 8.74 0.69 -11.10
CA LYS A 119 9.97 1.40 -11.47
C LYS A 119 10.24 1.36 -12.97
N GLU A 120 9.99 0.24 -13.65
CA GLU A 120 10.08 0.14 -15.11
C GLU A 120 9.16 1.15 -15.82
N TYR A 121 7.99 1.42 -15.24
CA TYR A 121 7.05 2.45 -15.73
C TYR A 121 7.40 3.88 -15.25
N GLY A 122 8.56 4.07 -14.63
CA GLY A 122 9.04 5.36 -14.16
C GLY A 122 8.31 5.90 -12.93
N LYS A 123 7.59 5.05 -12.19
CA LYS A 123 7.01 5.45 -10.90
C LYS A 123 8.07 5.38 -9.82
N LYS A 124 8.01 6.34 -8.90
CA LYS A 124 8.75 6.25 -7.63
C LYS A 124 8.02 5.29 -6.70
N VAL A 125 8.75 4.42 -6.01
CA VAL A 125 8.17 3.45 -5.10
C VAL A 125 8.58 3.73 -3.66
N ILE A 126 7.58 3.80 -2.77
CA ILE A 126 7.76 3.93 -1.33
C ILE A 126 7.21 2.66 -0.67
N VAL A 127 7.99 2.05 0.23
CA VAL A 127 7.51 0.92 1.02
C VAL A 127 7.45 1.32 2.50
N PHE A 128 6.27 1.18 3.08
CA PHE A 128 6.02 1.30 4.51
C PHE A 128 6.00 -0.11 5.12
N GLY A 129 7.11 -0.51 5.73
CA GLY A 129 7.25 -1.81 6.39
C GLY A 129 7.01 -1.72 7.89
N ALA A 130 6.95 -2.87 8.56
CA ALA A 130 6.90 -2.97 10.02
C ALA A 130 7.72 -4.17 10.50
N GLU A 131 8.20 -4.14 11.74
CA GLU A 131 8.92 -5.28 12.33
C GLU A 131 8.04 -6.06 13.31
N PRO A 132 8.35 -7.36 13.55
CA PRO A 132 9.35 -8.18 12.86
C PRO A 132 8.92 -8.63 11.46
N GLY A 133 9.86 -9.14 10.67
CA GLY A 133 9.57 -9.88 9.45
C GLY A 133 9.46 -9.05 8.18
N PHE A 134 9.95 -7.81 8.19
CA PHE A 134 9.97 -7.02 6.96
C PHE A 134 11.09 -7.48 6.01
N SER A 135 10.69 -7.87 4.80
CA SER A 135 11.57 -8.40 3.75
C SER A 135 12.75 -7.47 3.42
N SER A 136 13.97 -8.03 3.42
CA SER A 136 15.17 -7.34 2.95
C SER A 136 15.11 -7.02 1.46
N SER A 137 14.44 -7.86 0.67
CA SER A 137 14.32 -7.67 -0.78
C SER A 137 13.48 -6.43 -1.11
N LEU A 138 12.41 -6.19 -0.35
CA LEU A 138 11.63 -4.95 -0.49
C LEU A 138 12.46 -3.73 -0.12
N ARG A 139 13.21 -3.79 0.99
CA ARG A 139 14.07 -2.67 1.43
C ARG A 139 15.09 -2.26 0.38
N ASN A 140 15.69 -3.24 -0.29
CA ASN A 140 16.72 -3.00 -1.28
C ASN A 140 16.16 -2.55 -2.65
N SER A 141 14.87 -2.77 -2.90
CA SER A 141 14.26 -2.53 -4.22
C SER A 141 13.46 -1.23 -4.29
N ALA A 142 12.85 -0.81 -3.18
CA ALA A 142 12.12 0.45 -3.08
C ALA A 142 13.06 1.67 -3.21
N ASP A 143 12.53 2.80 -3.68
CA ASP A 143 13.30 4.05 -3.72
C ASP A 143 13.35 4.72 -2.35
N ILE A 144 12.29 4.55 -1.55
CA ILE A 144 12.21 5.00 -0.15
C ILE A 144 11.59 3.89 0.69
N VAL A 145 12.14 3.72 1.89
CA VAL A 145 11.63 2.79 2.90
C VAL A 145 11.36 3.56 4.18
N GLU A 146 10.17 3.38 4.75
CA GLU A 146 9.85 3.83 6.10
C GLU A 146 9.42 2.64 6.96
N ILE A 147 9.96 2.57 8.17
CA ILE A 147 9.52 1.59 9.17
C ILE A 147 8.46 2.24 10.06
N LEU A 148 7.31 1.60 10.12
CA LEU A 148 6.25 1.90 11.06
C LEU A 148 6.60 1.22 12.39
N THR A 149 6.58 2.02 13.46
CA THR A 149 6.98 1.67 14.82
C THR A 149 5.87 2.05 15.78
#